data_AF-A0A916Q5X7-F1
#
_entry.id   AF-A0A916Q5X7-F1
#
_cell.length_a   1.000
_cell.length_b   1.000
_cell.length_c   1.000
_cell.angle_alpha   90.00
_cell.angle_beta   90.00
_cell.angle_gamma   90.00
#
_symmetry.space_group_name_H-M   'P 1'
#
loop_
_entity.id
_entity.type
_entity.pdbx_description
1 polymer ?
#
loop_
_entity_poly.entity_id
_entity_poly.type
_entity_poly.pdbx_seq_one_letter_code
_entity_poly.pdbx_strand_id
1 'polypeptide(L)'
;MEIREVRENKKKYLHLLLLADEQEDMVDRYLERGTMYILLDDGSVKSECVVTDEGNGILELKNMATEPAFQGKGYGRKLIQFISEQYRGQYSLLQVGTGDSPLTVPFYEKCGFHWSHRIKNFFTDHYDHPIYEAGIQLIDMIYLQKKLSDGGDAVLYIHGKGGSYLEAEQYKKNCPGFDVIGIDYEVDVPWTVEDKIRQAYDEADKKYQRIVIIASSIGAYFAMHTLQKKHIEKALFISPIVDMEKLILDMMSWAGVSEDELVGKGEIPTDFGETLSWEYLCFVREHPICWGIPTEILYGERDNLTSRETIEQFVNCHNARLTVMEEGEHWFHTKRQLEFLDCWMKNIMLKEKLDLKNALKIRTADRNDYVRVRDFYDSLIDAMEDAEYKPGWEKDVYPSQEFLIHSIENNHLYIGEINESIAACMAVNHEYNDGYQKISWSVKAKDSELFVIHALGVHPEYSGEGIAKQMIRKVIKTAHEQKIKAIRLDVLAGNIPAERVYTQMGFAYRGTAAMFYEDTGWTDYRLFEYIVPAGFA
;
A
#
# COMPACT_ATOMS: atom_id res chain seq x y z
N MET A 1 -20.09 14.73 -8.74
CA MET A 1 -18.74 14.95 -9.27
C MET A 1 -18.66 14.70 -10.77
N GLU A 2 -18.26 15.71 -11.52
CA GLU A 2 -18.04 15.69 -12.97
C GLU A 2 -16.64 16.23 -13.27
N ILE A 3 -15.90 15.63 -14.22
CA ILE A 3 -14.59 16.14 -14.66
C ILE A 3 -14.71 16.64 -16.09
N ARG A 4 -14.20 17.86 -16.35
CA ARG A 4 -14.25 18.50 -17.67
C ARG A 4 -12.88 19.02 -18.08
N GLU A 5 -12.56 18.86 -19.35
CA GLU A 5 -11.40 19.51 -19.97
C GLU A 5 -11.66 21.01 -20.19
N VAL A 6 -10.67 21.84 -19.88
CA VAL A 6 -10.67 23.29 -20.14
C VAL A 6 -9.83 23.57 -21.37
N ARG A 7 -10.49 23.85 -22.50
CA ARG A 7 -9.83 24.05 -23.79
C ARG A 7 -9.36 25.49 -24.03
N GLU A 8 -10.06 26.46 -23.45
CA GLU A 8 -9.80 27.89 -23.65
C GLU A 8 -9.90 28.64 -22.32
N ASN A 9 -9.24 29.80 -22.24
CA ASN A 9 -9.26 30.68 -21.06
C ASN A 9 -8.93 29.96 -19.75
N LYS A 10 -7.88 29.12 -19.76
CA LYS A 10 -7.43 28.32 -18.61
C LYS A 10 -7.14 29.17 -17.38
N LYS A 11 -6.61 30.39 -17.58
CA LYS A 11 -6.37 31.38 -16.51
C LYS A 11 -7.62 31.83 -15.74
N LYS A 12 -8.83 31.50 -16.20
CA LYS A 12 -10.05 31.62 -15.38
C LYS A 12 -9.91 30.91 -14.02
N TYR A 13 -9.08 29.86 -13.95
CA TYR A 13 -8.83 29.05 -12.76
C TYR A 13 -7.47 29.35 -12.11
N LEU A 14 -6.85 30.50 -12.40
CA LEU A 14 -5.53 30.88 -11.88
C LEU A 14 -5.46 30.81 -10.35
N HIS A 15 -6.55 31.17 -9.65
CA HIS A 15 -6.63 31.06 -8.20
C HIS A 15 -6.43 29.63 -7.65
N LEU A 16 -6.75 28.59 -8.44
CA LEU A 16 -6.48 27.19 -8.07
C LEU A 16 -5.07 26.77 -8.46
N LEU A 17 -4.64 27.14 -9.68
CA LEU A 17 -3.29 26.84 -10.17
C LEU A 17 -2.21 27.34 -9.21
N LEU A 18 -2.42 28.54 -8.65
CA LEU A 18 -1.52 29.17 -7.69
C LEU A 18 -1.48 28.51 -6.31
N LEU A 19 -2.37 27.55 -6.02
CA LEU A 19 -2.31 26.76 -4.79
C LEU A 19 -1.27 25.64 -4.86
N ALA A 20 -0.93 25.18 -6.06
CA ALA A 20 0.06 24.12 -6.28
C ALA A 20 1.37 24.66 -6.84
N ASP A 21 1.35 25.81 -7.52
CA ASP A 21 2.54 26.48 -8.03
C ASP A 21 2.44 27.99 -7.73
N GLU A 22 3.18 28.48 -6.72
CA GLU A 22 2.99 29.80 -6.12
C GLU A 22 3.35 30.99 -7.03
N GLN A 23 3.91 30.74 -8.23
CA GLN A 23 4.39 31.76 -9.15
C GLN A 23 3.73 31.66 -10.53
N GLU A 24 3.04 32.72 -10.98
CA GLU A 24 2.25 32.69 -12.22
C GLU A 24 3.10 32.45 -13.48
N ASP A 25 4.31 33.00 -13.56
CA ASP A 25 5.19 32.80 -14.72
C ASP A 25 5.75 31.37 -14.80
N MET A 26 5.77 30.61 -13.69
CA MET A 26 6.04 29.17 -13.68
C MET A 26 4.85 28.40 -14.26
N VAL A 27 3.62 28.75 -13.85
CA VAL A 27 2.38 28.21 -14.41
C VAL A 27 2.32 28.41 -15.94
N ASP A 28 2.70 29.60 -16.41
CA ASP A 28 2.67 29.95 -17.83
C ASP A 28 3.58 29.06 -18.70
N ARG A 29 4.62 28.42 -18.14
CA ARG A 29 5.52 27.53 -18.87
C ARG A 29 4.87 26.22 -19.30
N TYR A 30 3.80 25.80 -18.62
CA TYR A 30 3.14 24.53 -18.90
C TYR A 30 1.65 24.65 -19.20
N LEU A 31 0.97 25.73 -18.77
CA LEU A 31 -0.49 25.82 -18.84
C LEU A 31 -1.03 25.70 -20.27
N GLU A 32 -0.45 26.41 -21.23
CA GLU A 32 -0.94 26.43 -22.61
C GLU A 32 -0.61 25.14 -23.36
N ARG A 33 0.60 24.59 -23.17
CA ARG A 33 1.00 23.31 -23.79
C ARG A 33 0.35 22.09 -23.13
N GLY A 34 -0.11 22.21 -21.89
CA GLY A 34 -0.74 21.13 -21.13
C GLY A 34 -2.23 21.00 -21.41
N THR A 35 -2.79 19.84 -21.05
CA THR A 35 -4.24 19.63 -20.98
C THR A 35 -4.70 19.90 -19.55
N MET A 36 -5.64 20.84 -19.38
CA MET A 36 -6.18 21.20 -18.08
C MET A 36 -7.55 20.53 -17.88
N TYR A 37 -7.77 19.99 -16.69
CA TYR A 37 -9.04 19.43 -16.25
C TYR A 37 -9.51 20.11 -14.97
N ILE A 38 -10.81 20.33 -14.87
CA ILE A 38 -11.48 20.78 -13.65
C ILE A 38 -12.42 19.70 -13.16
N LEU A 39 -12.49 19.54 -11.84
CA LEU A 39 -13.49 18.71 -11.18
C LEU A 39 -14.56 19.62 -10.58
N LEU A 40 -15.79 19.42 -11.04
CA LEU A 40 -16.98 20.09 -10.56
C LEU A 40 -17.75 19.20 -9.58
N ASP A 41 -18.24 19.81 -8.51
CA ASP A 41 -19.20 19.22 -7.60
C ASP A 41 -20.22 20.27 -7.18
N ASP A 42 -21.49 19.89 -7.19
CA ASP A 42 -22.63 20.81 -6.98
C ASP A 42 -22.58 22.08 -7.85
N GLY A 43 -22.16 21.93 -9.11
CA GLY A 43 -22.08 23.04 -10.08
C GLY A 43 -20.92 24.02 -9.87
N SER A 44 -20.03 23.78 -8.90
CA SER A 44 -18.87 24.61 -8.61
C SER A 44 -17.56 23.84 -8.78
N VAL A 45 -16.50 24.54 -9.19
CA VAL A 45 -15.17 23.91 -9.36
C VAL A 45 -14.53 23.71 -7.99
N LYS A 46 -14.10 22.49 -7.70
CA LYS A 46 -13.48 22.10 -6.42
C LYS A 46 -11.99 21.83 -6.54
N SER A 47 -11.57 21.36 -7.70
CA SER A 47 -10.21 20.93 -7.95
C SER A 47 -9.88 21.09 -9.42
N GLU A 48 -8.60 21.24 -9.73
CA GLU A 48 -8.10 21.20 -11.09
C GLU A 48 -6.80 20.38 -11.15
N CYS A 49 -6.45 19.97 -12.36
CA CYS A 49 -5.10 19.54 -12.66
C CYS A 49 -4.69 19.90 -14.08
N VAL A 50 -3.39 20.00 -14.31
CA VAL A 50 -2.77 20.16 -15.63
C VAL A 50 -1.79 19.03 -15.86
N VAL A 51 -1.93 18.35 -17.00
CA VAL A 51 -1.00 17.32 -17.46
C VAL A 51 -0.28 17.74 -18.72
N THR A 52 0.99 17.38 -18.86
CA THR A 52 1.81 17.64 -20.06
C THR A 52 2.43 16.37 -20.59
N ASP A 53 2.55 16.29 -21.92
CA ASP A 53 3.40 15.30 -22.58
C ASP A 53 4.86 15.75 -22.45
N GLU A 54 5.69 14.94 -21.79
CA GLU A 54 7.13 15.17 -21.63
C GLU A 54 7.96 14.29 -22.58
N GLY A 55 7.30 13.63 -23.53
CA GLY A 55 7.92 12.71 -24.48
C GLY A 55 8.25 11.35 -23.87
N ASN A 56 8.75 10.44 -24.71
CA ASN A 56 9.15 9.08 -24.31
C ASN A 56 8.04 8.28 -23.58
N GLY A 57 6.77 8.57 -23.86
CA GLY A 57 5.63 7.92 -23.22
C GLY A 57 5.38 8.36 -21.78
N ILE A 58 5.90 9.54 -21.38
CA ILE A 58 5.73 10.09 -20.03
C ILE A 58 4.71 11.22 -20.06
N LEU A 59 3.62 11.04 -19.30
CA LEU A 59 2.67 12.09 -18.96
C LEU A 59 3.04 12.65 -17.59
N GLU A 60 3.24 13.96 -17.46
CA GLU A 60 3.52 14.60 -16.17
C GLU A 60 2.32 15.38 -15.66
N LEU A 61 1.94 15.13 -14.40
CA LEU A 61 1.02 15.96 -13.65
C LEU A 61 1.78 17.20 -13.14
N LYS A 62 1.78 18.29 -13.93
CA LYS A 62 2.52 19.53 -13.63
C LYS A 62 1.88 20.36 -12.54
N ASN A 63 0.56 20.33 -12.46
CA ASN A 63 -0.18 21.05 -11.45
C ASN A 63 -1.40 20.23 -11.02
N MET A 64 -1.69 20.24 -9.73
CA MET A 64 -2.94 19.71 -9.22
C MET A 64 -3.24 20.36 -7.87
N ALA A 65 -4.37 21.04 -7.80
CA ALA A 65 -4.85 21.66 -6.60
C ALA A 65 -6.30 21.29 -6.34
N THR A 66 -6.62 21.02 -5.08
CA THR A 66 -7.99 21.07 -4.57
C THR A 66 -8.09 22.30 -3.68
N GLU A 67 -9.11 23.12 -3.89
CA GLU A 67 -9.33 24.32 -3.08
C GLU A 67 -9.36 23.96 -1.59
N PRO A 68 -8.71 24.74 -0.69
CA PRO A 68 -8.46 24.31 0.70
C PRO A 68 -9.72 23.88 1.46
N ALA A 69 -10.87 24.52 1.19
CA ALA A 69 -12.16 24.17 1.80
C ALA A 69 -12.70 22.77 1.40
N PHE A 70 -12.12 22.16 0.38
CA PHE A 70 -12.57 20.89 -0.22
C PHE A 70 -11.50 19.79 -0.17
N GLN A 71 -10.33 20.05 0.42
CA GLN A 71 -9.29 19.04 0.63
C GLN A 71 -9.76 17.92 1.59
N GLY A 72 -9.14 16.75 1.51
CA GLY A 72 -9.52 15.56 2.31
C GLY A 72 -10.80 14.84 1.85
N LYS A 73 -11.56 15.41 0.91
CA LYS A 73 -12.81 14.84 0.38
C LYS A 73 -12.64 13.90 -0.82
N GLY A 74 -11.40 13.61 -1.20
CA GLY A 74 -11.08 12.65 -2.27
C GLY A 74 -11.03 13.21 -3.70
N TYR A 75 -11.23 14.51 -3.91
CA TYR A 75 -11.19 15.13 -5.25
C TYR A 75 -9.86 14.92 -5.98
N GLY A 76 -8.72 15.20 -5.32
CA GLY A 76 -7.39 14.95 -5.92
C GLY A 76 -7.18 13.48 -6.29
N ARG A 77 -7.61 12.53 -5.44
CA ARG A 77 -7.56 11.10 -5.77
C ARG A 77 -8.41 10.76 -6.99
N LYS A 78 -9.59 11.39 -7.11
CA LYS A 78 -10.51 11.19 -8.24
C LYS A 78 -9.91 11.75 -9.54
N LEU A 79 -9.22 12.89 -9.48
CA LEU A 79 -8.46 13.44 -10.62
C LEU A 79 -7.35 12.48 -11.05
N ILE A 80 -6.51 11.99 -10.13
CA ILE A 80 -5.46 11.01 -10.48
C ILE A 80 -6.07 9.76 -11.11
N GLN A 81 -7.16 9.22 -10.55
CA GLN A 81 -7.85 8.06 -11.12
C GLN A 81 -8.32 8.35 -12.54
N PHE A 82 -8.98 9.48 -12.74
CA PHE A 82 -9.46 9.91 -14.06
C PHE A 82 -8.31 10.06 -15.06
N ILE A 83 -7.22 10.76 -14.70
CA ILE A 83 -6.05 10.90 -15.57
C ILE A 83 -5.46 9.54 -15.91
N SER A 84 -5.37 8.66 -14.91
CA SER A 84 -4.83 7.31 -15.11
C SER A 84 -5.70 6.44 -16.04
N GLU A 85 -7.02 6.65 -16.05
CA GLU A 85 -7.96 5.96 -16.94
C GLU A 85 -7.98 6.60 -18.34
N GLN A 86 -8.05 7.94 -18.40
CA GLN A 86 -8.16 8.71 -19.63
C GLN A 86 -6.94 8.54 -20.55
N TYR A 87 -5.75 8.49 -19.96
CA TYR A 87 -4.48 8.40 -20.67
C TYR A 87 -3.87 6.99 -20.67
N ARG A 88 -4.64 6.01 -20.19
CA ARG A 88 -4.26 4.60 -20.22
C ARG A 88 -3.99 4.16 -21.66
N GLY A 89 -2.92 3.40 -21.85
CA GLY A 89 -2.51 2.89 -23.17
C GLY A 89 -1.95 3.94 -24.15
N GLN A 90 -2.07 5.24 -23.84
CA GLN A 90 -1.46 6.33 -24.62
C GLN A 90 -0.07 6.69 -24.09
N TYR A 91 0.12 6.60 -22.78
CA TYR A 91 1.37 6.86 -22.08
C TYR A 91 1.76 5.62 -21.26
N SER A 92 3.06 5.41 -21.10
CA SER A 92 3.60 4.32 -20.28
C SER A 92 3.63 4.70 -18.80
N LEU A 93 3.92 5.97 -18.50
CA LEU A 93 4.11 6.48 -17.15
C LEU A 93 3.29 7.76 -16.92
N LEU A 94 2.71 7.86 -15.73
CA LEU A 94 2.28 9.09 -15.10
C LEU A 94 3.35 9.49 -14.08
N GLN A 95 3.90 10.68 -14.19
CA GLN A 95 4.87 11.21 -13.25
C GLN A 95 4.37 12.48 -12.58
N VAL A 96 4.96 12.82 -11.43
CA VAL A 96 4.72 14.10 -10.75
C VAL A 96 6.02 14.57 -10.10
N GLY A 97 6.36 15.84 -10.32
CA GLY A 97 7.40 16.55 -9.57
C GLY A 97 6.78 17.25 -8.37
N THR A 98 7.32 17.05 -7.18
CA THR A 98 6.80 17.66 -5.95
C THR A 98 7.92 17.95 -4.94
N GLY A 99 7.64 18.77 -3.93
CA GLY A 99 8.52 18.96 -2.79
C GLY A 99 8.73 17.66 -2.02
N ASP A 100 9.93 17.46 -1.49
CA ASP A 100 10.21 16.33 -0.58
C ASP A 100 9.58 16.60 0.80
N SER A 101 8.28 16.30 0.89
CA SER A 101 7.42 16.74 1.98
C SER A 101 6.60 15.58 2.55
N PRO A 102 6.55 15.45 3.89
CA PRO A 102 5.77 14.40 4.55
C PRO A 102 4.26 14.59 4.39
N LEU A 103 3.78 15.74 3.89
CA LEU A 103 2.36 15.97 3.61
C LEU A 103 1.95 15.46 2.22
N THR A 104 2.83 15.64 1.23
CA THR A 104 2.47 15.47 -0.18
C THR A 104 2.88 14.10 -0.73
N VAL A 105 4.04 13.58 -0.34
CA VAL A 105 4.51 12.25 -0.79
C VAL A 105 3.54 11.12 -0.40
N PRO A 106 3.04 11.04 0.85
CA PRO A 106 2.15 9.93 1.23
C PRO A 106 0.80 9.96 0.51
N PHE A 107 0.38 11.10 -0.05
CA PHE A 107 -0.81 11.17 -0.87
C PHE A 107 -0.59 10.48 -2.22
N TYR A 108 0.52 10.78 -2.91
CA TYR A 108 0.85 10.17 -4.20
C TYR A 108 1.17 8.68 -4.05
N GLU A 109 1.86 8.27 -3.00
CA GLU A 109 2.10 6.84 -2.70
C GLU A 109 0.80 6.05 -2.55
N LYS A 110 -0.18 6.61 -1.82
CA LYS A 110 -1.53 6.01 -1.71
C LYS A 110 -2.30 5.99 -3.02
N CYS A 111 -1.91 6.82 -3.98
CA CYS A 111 -2.43 6.81 -5.34
C CYS A 111 -1.64 5.86 -6.27
N GLY A 112 -0.66 5.12 -5.73
CA GLY A 112 0.12 4.10 -6.44
C GLY A 112 1.32 4.66 -7.20
N PHE A 113 1.80 5.86 -6.83
CA PHE A 113 3.09 6.36 -7.29
C PHE A 113 4.20 5.83 -6.40
N HIS A 114 5.39 5.70 -6.96
CA HIS A 114 6.60 5.29 -6.24
C HIS A 114 7.71 6.28 -6.52
N TRP A 115 8.65 6.41 -5.59
CA TRP A 115 9.81 7.26 -5.77
C TRP A 115 10.62 6.88 -7.02
N SER A 116 11.06 7.89 -7.78
CA SER A 116 11.83 7.72 -9.02
C SER A 116 13.22 8.34 -8.92
N HIS A 117 13.30 9.67 -8.76
CA HIS A 117 14.57 10.39 -8.70
C HIS A 117 14.38 11.78 -8.07
N ARG A 118 15.48 12.54 -7.94
CA ARG A 118 15.50 13.88 -7.35
C ARG A 118 16.27 14.86 -8.23
N ILE A 119 15.75 16.07 -8.37
CA ILE A 119 16.44 17.23 -8.91
C ILE A 119 16.85 18.13 -7.74
N LYS A 120 18.16 18.33 -7.58
CA LYS A 120 18.70 19.15 -6.50
C LYS A 120 18.47 20.64 -6.77
N ASN A 121 18.21 21.40 -5.70
CA ASN A 121 18.06 22.86 -5.74
C ASN A 121 16.96 23.39 -6.67
N PHE A 122 16.04 22.53 -7.12
CA PHE A 122 15.02 22.91 -8.10
C PHE A 122 14.23 24.15 -7.64
N PHE A 123 13.75 24.16 -6.40
CA PHE A 123 12.93 25.27 -5.91
C PHE A 123 13.75 26.55 -5.72
N THR A 124 15.00 26.45 -5.25
CA THR A 124 15.87 27.63 -5.04
C THR A 124 16.40 28.23 -6.34
N ASP A 125 16.50 27.43 -7.40
CA ASP A 125 17.06 27.86 -8.69
C ASP A 125 15.98 28.38 -9.65
N HIS A 126 14.71 28.00 -9.45
CA HIS A 126 13.62 28.30 -10.38
C HIS A 126 12.56 29.29 -9.86
N TYR A 127 12.47 29.52 -8.55
CA TYR A 127 11.51 30.45 -7.93
C TYR A 127 12.20 31.70 -7.40
N ASP A 128 11.51 32.85 -7.49
CA ASP A 128 12.07 34.14 -7.04
C ASP A 128 11.98 34.37 -5.52
N HIS A 129 11.34 33.44 -4.81
CA HIS A 129 11.23 33.42 -3.35
C HIS A 129 11.32 31.98 -2.80
N PRO A 130 11.72 31.81 -1.52
CA PRO A 130 11.73 30.50 -0.89
C PRO A 130 10.30 29.96 -0.68
N ILE A 131 10.08 28.71 -1.07
CA ILE A 131 8.82 27.99 -0.85
C ILE A 131 8.91 27.16 0.41
N TYR A 132 7.85 27.15 1.22
CA TYR A 132 7.76 26.40 2.47
C TYR A 132 6.53 25.50 2.51
N GLU A 133 6.73 24.25 2.89
CA GLU A 133 5.63 23.32 3.17
C GLU A 133 5.83 22.70 4.56
N ALA A 134 4.78 22.68 5.38
CA ALA A 134 4.84 22.24 6.78
C ALA A 134 5.94 22.94 7.63
N GLY A 135 6.34 24.16 7.26
CA GLY A 135 7.42 24.90 7.92
C GLY A 135 8.84 24.49 7.50
N ILE A 136 8.97 23.57 6.54
CA ILE A 136 10.25 23.16 5.94
C ILE A 136 10.41 23.89 4.61
N GLN A 137 11.58 24.50 4.39
CA GLN A 137 11.89 25.09 3.10
C GLN A 137 12.10 23.98 2.08
N LEU A 138 11.37 24.05 0.96
CA LEU A 138 11.58 23.16 -0.17
C LEU A 138 12.84 23.61 -0.93
N ILE A 139 13.80 22.69 -1.09
CA ILE A 139 15.06 22.93 -1.81
C ILE A 139 15.09 22.05 -3.06
N ASP A 140 14.98 20.75 -2.86
CA ASP A 140 15.01 19.75 -3.92
C ASP A 140 13.58 19.42 -4.39
N MET A 141 13.42 19.06 -5.67
CA MET A 141 12.21 18.45 -6.19
C MET A 141 12.41 16.95 -6.34
N ILE A 142 11.47 16.15 -5.85
CA ILE A 142 11.45 14.71 -6.05
C ILE A 142 10.41 14.34 -7.11
N TYR A 143 10.73 13.33 -7.89
CA TYR A 143 9.83 12.73 -8.86
C TYR A 143 9.28 11.42 -8.34
N LEU A 144 7.95 11.28 -8.44
CA LEU A 144 7.24 10.03 -8.21
C LEU A 144 6.62 9.56 -9.53
N GLN A 145 6.58 8.24 -9.76
CA GLN A 145 6.07 7.64 -11.00
C GLN A 145 5.06 6.53 -10.73
N LYS A 146 4.08 6.42 -11.61
CA LYS A 146 3.02 5.42 -11.65
C LYS A 146 2.87 4.90 -13.08
N LYS A 147 2.83 3.58 -13.28
CA LYS A 147 2.57 3.01 -14.61
C LYS A 147 1.11 3.24 -15.04
N LEU A 148 0.93 3.54 -16.33
CA LEU A 148 -0.38 3.73 -16.98
C LEU A 148 -0.74 2.58 -17.95
N SER A 149 -0.08 1.42 -17.84
CA SER A 149 -0.30 0.27 -18.71
C SER A 149 -1.57 -0.52 -18.37
N ASP A 150 -2.29 -1.00 -19.39
CA ASP A 150 -3.23 -2.14 -19.32
C ASP A 150 -2.51 -3.50 -19.15
N GLY A 151 -1.21 -3.47 -18.89
CA GLY A 151 -0.40 -4.64 -18.66
C GLY A 151 -1.00 -5.49 -17.57
N GLY A 152 -1.27 -6.76 -17.87
CA GLY A 152 -1.59 -7.73 -16.83
C GLY A 152 -0.46 -7.86 -15.82
N ASP A 153 -0.53 -8.89 -15.00
CA ASP A 153 0.55 -9.20 -14.09
C ASP A 153 1.50 -10.19 -14.77
N ALA A 154 2.80 -10.10 -14.49
CA ALA A 154 3.78 -11.06 -14.99
C ALA A 154 4.57 -11.71 -13.87
N VAL A 155 4.97 -12.95 -14.13
CA VAL A 155 5.98 -13.67 -13.37
C VAL A 155 7.19 -13.85 -14.25
N LEU A 156 8.36 -13.38 -13.80
CA LEU A 156 9.63 -13.69 -14.44
C LEU A 156 10.30 -14.84 -13.69
N TYR A 157 10.64 -15.91 -14.41
CA TYR A 157 11.33 -17.08 -13.88
C TYR A 157 12.83 -17.04 -14.22
N ILE A 158 13.66 -17.14 -13.18
CA ILE A 158 15.13 -17.10 -13.25
C ILE A 158 15.65 -18.46 -12.73
N HIS A 159 16.25 -19.25 -13.62
CA HIS A 159 16.56 -20.65 -13.34
C HIS A 159 17.93 -20.89 -12.67
N GLY A 160 18.04 -22.00 -11.95
CA GLY A 160 19.29 -22.47 -11.36
C GLY A 160 20.25 -23.10 -12.37
N LYS A 161 21.44 -23.49 -11.87
CA LYS A 161 22.47 -24.21 -12.63
C LYS A 161 21.92 -25.53 -13.15
N GLY A 162 22.15 -25.81 -14.44
CA GLY A 162 21.63 -27.01 -15.12
C GLY A 162 20.13 -26.96 -15.45
N GLY A 163 19.42 -25.88 -15.09
CA GLY A 163 18.03 -25.67 -15.45
C GLY A 163 17.84 -24.97 -16.79
N SER A 164 16.58 -24.69 -17.13
CA SER A 164 16.20 -23.97 -18.35
C SER A 164 15.03 -23.02 -18.12
N TYR A 165 15.00 -21.92 -18.87
CA TYR A 165 13.87 -21.00 -18.93
C TYR A 165 12.53 -21.70 -19.24
N LEU A 166 12.56 -22.82 -19.97
CA LEU A 166 11.37 -23.62 -20.31
C LEU A 166 10.66 -24.21 -19.09
N GLU A 167 11.35 -24.37 -17.96
CA GLU A 167 10.74 -24.81 -16.71
C GLU A 167 9.65 -23.85 -16.22
N ALA A 168 9.66 -22.59 -16.65
CA ALA A 168 8.61 -21.61 -16.35
C ALA A 168 7.20 -22.13 -16.70
N GLU A 169 7.08 -22.96 -17.73
CA GLU A 169 5.81 -23.57 -18.14
C GLU A 169 5.14 -24.37 -17.01
N GLN A 170 5.93 -25.02 -16.16
CA GLN A 170 5.38 -25.83 -15.08
C GLN A 170 4.69 -24.98 -14.01
N TYR A 171 5.11 -23.73 -13.85
CA TYR A 171 4.58 -22.80 -12.84
C TYR A 171 3.32 -22.05 -13.29
N LYS A 172 2.98 -22.06 -14.60
CA LYS A 172 1.77 -21.40 -15.11
C LYS A 172 0.49 -21.83 -14.39
N LYS A 173 0.36 -23.13 -14.12
CA LYS A 173 -0.79 -23.70 -13.40
C LYS A 173 -0.92 -23.19 -11.95
N ASN A 174 0.16 -22.63 -11.39
CA ASN A 174 0.23 -22.11 -10.02
C ASN A 174 0.04 -20.59 -9.96
N CYS A 175 0.09 -19.88 -11.08
CA CYS A 175 0.07 -18.40 -11.15
C CYS A 175 -1.14 -17.87 -11.95
N PRO A 176 -2.40 -18.12 -11.51
CA PRO A 176 -3.59 -17.78 -12.29
C PRO A 176 -3.78 -16.26 -12.43
N GLY A 177 -3.77 -15.77 -13.67
CA GLY A 177 -3.91 -14.35 -13.98
C GLY A 177 -2.58 -13.63 -14.25
N PHE A 178 -1.46 -14.36 -14.19
CA PHE A 178 -0.14 -13.86 -14.56
C PHE A 178 0.32 -14.46 -15.89
N ASP A 179 0.99 -13.65 -16.70
CA ASP A 179 1.84 -14.14 -17.79
C ASP A 179 3.16 -14.63 -17.19
N VAL A 180 3.43 -15.95 -17.26
CA VAL A 180 4.68 -16.53 -16.74
C VAL A 180 5.71 -16.64 -17.86
N ILE A 181 6.86 -16.00 -17.66
CA ILE A 181 7.93 -15.84 -18.66
C ILE A 181 9.24 -16.36 -18.07
N GLY A 182 9.85 -17.37 -18.69
CA GLY A 182 11.21 -17.79 -18.37
C GLY A 182 12.25 -16.91 -19.06
N ILE A 183 13.29 -16.51 -18.33
CA ILE A 183 14.41 -15.74 -18.89
C ILE A 183 15.46 -16.71 -19.43
N ASP A 184 15.75 -16.61 -20.74
CA ASP A 184 16.71 -17.47 -21.43
C ASP A 184 18.15 -16.95 -21.27
N TYR A 185 18.94 -17.62 -20.44
CA TYR A 185 20.37 -17.38 -20.28
C TYR A 185 21.13 -18.68 -20.01
N GLU A 186 22.44 -18.65 -20.24
CA GLU A 186 23.32 -19.74 -19.82
C GLU A 186 23.83 -19.41 -18.41
N VAL A 187 23.70 -20.36 -17.49
CA VAL A 187 24.19 -20.15 -16.12
C VAL A 187 25.71 -20.21 -16.12
N ASP A 188 26.31 -19.08 -15.82
CA ASP A 188 27.75 -18.88 -15.76
C ASP A 188 28.08 -17.99 -14.56
N VAL A 189 28.81 -16.89 -14.74
CA VAL A 189 29.17 -15.92 -13.70
C VAL A 189 28.21 -14.72 -13.69
N PRO A 190 28.09 -13.98 -12.58
CA PRO A 190 27.04 -12.96 -12.44
C PRO A 190 27.12 -11.85 -13.50
N TRP A 191 28.33 -11.40 -13.84
CA TRP A 191 28.55 -10.33 -14.80
C TRP A 191 28.26 -10.73 -16.26
N THR A 192 28.15 -12.02 -16.58
CA THR A 192 27.74 -12.47 -17.93
C THR A 192 26.22 -12.66 -18.06
N VAL A 193 25.53 -12.93 -16.94
CA VAL A 193 24.07 -13.13 -16.92
C VAL A 193 23.28 -11.86 -16.62
N GLU A 194 23.91 -10.88 -15.97
CA GLU A 194 23.30 -9.62 -15.51
C GLU A 194 22.55 -8.89 -16.63
N ASP A 195 23.14 -8.76 -17.81
CA ASP A 195 22.55 -8.03 -18.94
C ASP A 195 21.27 -8.70 -19.46
N LYS A 196 21.26 -10.03 -19.56
CA LYS A 196 20.08 -10.78 -20.04
C LYS A 196 18.90 -10.67 -19.07
N ILE A 197 19.17 -10.84 -17.76
CA ILE A 197 18.14 -10.72 -16.73
C ILE A 197 17.59 -9.29 -16.67
N ARG A 198 18.48 -8.29 -16.74
CA ARG A 198 18.10 -6.86 -16.77
C ARG A 198 17.25 -6.53 -17.99
N GLN A 199 17.66 -6.99 -19.17
CA GLN A 199 16.91 -6.75 -20.40
C GLN A 199 15.50 -7.36 -20.33
N ALA A 200 15.38 -8.62 -19.92
CA ALA A 200 14.09 -9.28 -19.79
C ALA A 200 13.19 -8.60 -18.76
N TYR A 201 13.75 -8.15 -17.62
CA TYR A 201 13.01 -7.32 -16.67
C TYR A 201 12.56 -6.01 -17.30
N ASP A 202 13.44 -5.27 -17.97
CA ASP A 202 13.12 -3.96 -18.54
C ASP A 202 12.07 -4.04 -19.67
N GLU A 203 12.04 -5.14 -20.41
CA GLU A 203 10.98 -5.44 -21.38
C GLU A 203 9.65 -5.77 -20.71
N ALA A 204 9.67 -6.59 -19.67
CA ALA A 204 8.49 -6.89 -18.87
C ALA A 204 7.95 -5.64 -18.17
N ASP A 205 8.83 -4.78 -17.65
CA ASP A 205 8.48 -3.57 -16.91
C ASP A 205 7.71 -2.56 -17.77
N LYS A 206 8.03 -2.49 -19.07
CA LYS A 206 7.29 -1.71 -20.05
C LYS A 206 5.88 -2.24 -20.32
N LYS A 207 5.70 -3.57 -20.23
CA LYS A 207 4.48 -4.25 -20.65
C LYS A 207 3.51 -4.50 -19.50
N TYR A 208 4.01 -4.81 -18.31
CA TYR A 208 3.22 -5.34 -17.19
C TYR A 208 3.12 -4.35 -16.04
N GLN A 209 1.95 -4.32 -15.40
CA GLN A 209 1.70 -3.43 -14.26
C GLN A 209 2.40 -3.95 -13.00
N ARG A 210 2.38 -5.27 -12.79
CA ARG A 210 2.99 -5.95 -11.66
C ARG A 210 3.96 -7.01 -12.15
N ILE A 211 5.13 -7.08 -11.51
CA ILE A 211 6.11 -8.13 -11.75
C ILE A 211 6.38 -8.86 -10.44
N VAL A 212 6.25 -10.17 -10.49
CA VAL A 212 6.68 -11.12 -9.45
C VAL A 212 7.88 -11.89 -9.99
N ILE A 213 8.86 -12.17 -9.15
CA ILE A 213 10.01 -13.01 -9.51
C ILE A 213 9.81 -14.41 -8.95
N ILE A 214 10.04 -15.44 -9.75
CA ILE A 214 10.33 -16.79 -9.27
C ILE A 214 11.79 -17.07 -9.57
N ALA A 215 12.57 -17.50 -8.59
CA ALA A 215 13.96 -17.87 -8.83
C ALA A 215 14.35 -19.15 -8.10
N SER A 216 15.15 -19.99 -8.75
CA SER A 216 15.60 -21.27 -8.20
C SER A 216 17.12 -21.29 -8.02
N SER A 217 17.59 -21.81 -6.87
CA SER A 217 19.02 -22.00 -6.60
C SER A 217 19.85 -20.72 -6.85
N ILE A 218 20.93 -20.80 -7.63
CA ILE A 218 21.78 -19.65 -8.02
C ILE A 218 21.01 -18.55 -8.76
N GLY A 219 19.89 -18.87 -9.41
CA GLY A 219 19.02 -17.88 -10.03
C GLY A 219 18.50 -16.85 -9.02
N ALA A 220 18.33 -17.23 -7.75
CA ALA A 220 17.95 -16.28 -6.69
C ALA A 220 19.06 -15.25 -6.43
N TYR A 221 20.32 -15.69 -6.38
CA TYR A 221 21.46 -14.78 -6.27
C TYR A 221 21.53 -13.82 -7.46
N PHE A 222 21.38 -14.33 -8.69
CA PHE A 222 21.38 -13.49 -9.89
C PHE A 222 20.23 -12.49 -9.92
N ALA A 223 19.03 -12.91 -9.48
CA ALA A 223 17.88 -12.03 -9.33
C ALA A 223 18.17 -10.90 -8.33
N MET A 224 18.71 -11.23 -7.16
CA MET A 224 19.05 -10.24 -6.13
C MET A 224 20.13 -9.28 -6.61
N HIS A 225 21.22 -9.79 -7.16
CA HIS A 225 22.32 -9.00 -7.68
C HIS A 225 21.84 -7.99 -8.73
N THR A 226 21.07 -8.46 -9.71
CA THR A 226 20.64 -7.69 -10.88
C THR A 226 19.47 -6.75 -10.59
N LEU A 227 18.50 -7.19 -9.78
CA LEU A 227 17.17 -6.57 -9.68
C LEU A 227 16.87 -5.89 -8.33
N GLN A 228 17.79 -5.89 -7.36
CA GLN A 228 17.58 -5.29 -6.03
C GLN A 228 17.19 -3.80 -6.04
N LYS A 229 17.40 -3.08 -7.16
CA LYS A 229 17.01 -1.66 -7.34
C LYS A 229 15.79 -1.47 -8.26
N LYS A 230 15.12 -2.55 -8.64
CA LYS A 230 13.97 -2.54 -9.56
C LYS A 230 12.64 -2.62 -8.79
N HIS A 231 11.53 -2.29 -9.44
CA HIS A 231 10.19 -2.34 -8.85
C HIS A 231 9.59 -3.74 -8.99
N ILE A 232 9.73 -4.54 -7.94
CA ILE A 232 9.22 -5.92 -7.89
C ILE A 232 8.22 -6.00 -6.74
N GLU A 233 7.04 -6.56 -7.00
CA GLU A 233 5.99 -6.69 -6.00
C GLU A 233 6.37 -7.74 -4.93
N LYS A 234 6.89 -8.88 -5.40
CA LYS A 234 7.29 -10.00 -4.56
C LYS A 234 8.27 -10.92 -5.28
N ALA A 235 9.06 -11.67 -4.52
CA ALA A 235 9.82 -12.80 -5.00
C ALA A 235 9.42 -14.12 -4.32
N LEU A 236 9.42 -15.21 -5.08
CA LEU A 236 9.29 -16.59 -4.61
C LEU A 236 10.59 -17.32 -4.92
N PHE A 237 11.31 -17.71 -3.89
CA PHE A 237 12.61 -18.36 -3.99
C PHE A 237 12.52 -19.84 -3.66
N ILE A 238 13.05 -20.68 -4.54
CA ILE A 238 13.02 -22.14 -4.42
C ILE A 238 14.45 -22.64 -4.22
N SER A 239 14.74 -23.20 -3.04
CA SER A 239 16.08 -23.62 -2.61
C SER A 239 17.17 -22.58 -2.94
N PRO A 240 17.00 -21.30 -2.55
CA PRO A 240 17.84 -20.23 -3.06
C PRO A 240 19.28 -20.28 -2.55
N ILE A 241 20.22 -19.91 -3.39
CA ILE A 241 21.52 -19.42 -2.94
C ILE A 241 21.34 -17.96 -2.55
N VAL A 242 21.34 -17.67 -1.24
CA VAL A 242 21.12 -16.31 -0.70
C VAL A 242 22.40 -15.59 -0.30
N ASP A 243 23.49 -16.34 -0.13
CA ASP A 243 24.81 -15.85 0.27
C ASP A 243 25.88 -16.57 -0.57
N MET A 244 26.32 -15.91 -1.65
CA MET A 244 27.28 -16.49 -2.57
C MET A 244 28.70 -16.49 -2.02
N GLU A 245 29.08 -15.50 -1.21
CA GLU A 245 30.39 -15.48 -0.55
C GLU A 245 30.52 -16.68 0.38
N LYS A 246 29.52 -16.91 1.25
CA LYS A 246 29.51 -18.07 2.15
C LYS A 246 29.58 -19.39 1.38
N LEU A 247 28.82 -19.53 0.29
CA LEU A 247 28.87 -20.74 -0.53
C LEU A 247 30.27 -20.99 -1.13
N ILE A 248 30.93 -19.94 -1.65
CA ILE A 248 32.30 -20.06 -2.18
C ILE A 248 33.26 -20.46 -1.06
N LEU A 249 33.17 -19.84 0.11
CA LEU A 249 34.02 -20.17 1.26
C LEU A 249 33.80 -21.60 1.78
N ASP A 250 32.55 -22.07 1.80
CA ASP A 250 32.22 -23.46 2.16
C ASP A 250 32.84 -24.44 1.13
N MET A 251 32.72 -24.16 -0.18
CA MET A 251 33.36 -24.96 -1.23
C MET A 251 34.89 -24.97 -1.12
N MET A 252 35.50 -23.84 -0.79
CA MET A 252 36.95 -23.76 -0.52
C MET A 252 37.33 -24.65 0.67
N SER A 253 36.53 -24.62 1.74
CA SER A 253 36.73 -25.48 2.91
C SER A 253 36.59 -26.96 2.56
N TRP A 254 35.65 -27.35 1.71
CA TRP A 254 35.47 -28.73 1.25
C TRP A 254 36.64 -29.21 0.38
N ALA A 255 37.16 -28.32 -0.47
CA ALA A 255 38.31 -28.59 -1.34
C ALA A 255 39.66 -28.49 -0.61
N GLY A 256 39.69 -27.98 0.62
CA GLY A 256 40.92 -27.74 1.37
C GLY A 256 41.79 -26.62 0.78
N VAL A 257 41.17 -25.65 0.12
CA VAL A 257 41.83 -24.53 -0.57
C VAL A 257 41.81 -23.28 0.32
N SER A 258 42.97 -22.67 0.54
CA SER A 258 43.09 -21.39 1.23
C SER A 258 42.88 -20.19 0.30
N GLU A 259 42.53 -19.01 0.85
CA GLU A 259 42.44 -17.78 0.06
C GLU A 259 43.77 -17.43 -0.62
N ASP A 260 44.91 -17.58 0.07
CA ASP A 260 46.23 -17.31 -0.51
C ASP A 260 46.52 -18.19 -1.75
N GLU A 261 46.10 -19.46 -1.71
CA GLU A 261 46.23 -20.37 -2.86
C GLU A 261 45.31 -19.97 -4.02
N LEU A 262 44.07 -19.56 -3.71
CA LEU A 262 43.11 -19.11 -4.73
C LEU A 262 43.57 -17.80 -5.38
N VAL A 263 44.07 -16.85 -4.59
CA VAL A 263 44.72 -15.61 -5.07
C VAL A 263 45.86 -15.93 -6.03
N GLY A 264 46.74 -16.88 -5.66
CA GLY A 264 47.92 -17.22 -6.44
C GLY A 264 47.62 -17.92 -7.77
N LYS A 265 46.53 -18.71 -7.84
CA LYS A 265 46.17 -19.51 -9.02
C LYS A 265 45.07 -18.88 -9.88
N GLY A 266 44.28 -17.97 -9.34
CA GLY A 266 43.12 -17.37 -10.01
C GLY A 266 41.93 -18.33 -10.02
N GLU A 267 42.08 -19.49 -10.64
CA GLU A 267 41.05 -20.54 -10.71
C GLU A 267 41.58 -21.89 -10.26
N ILE A 268 40.75 -22.64 -9.52
CA ILE A 268 41.08 -23.98 -9.02
C ILE A 268 39.89 -24.91 -9.29
N PRO A 269 40.01 -25.87 -10.23
CA PRO A 269 38.99 -26.89 -10.42
C PRO A 269 38.96 -27.83 -9.21
N THR A 270 37.76 -28.26 -8.82
CA THR A 270 37.53 -29.17 -7.68
C THR A 270 37.10 -30.55 -8.14
N ASP A 271 37.31 -31.55 -7.28
CA ASP A 271 36.94 -32.95 -7.57
C ASP A 271 35.42 -33.20 -7.57
N PHE A 272 34.64 -32.23 -7.09
CA PHE A 272 33.17 -32.27 -7.10
C PHE A 272 32.54 -31.49 -8.26
N GLY A 273 33.34 -31.06 -9.25
CA GLY A 273 32.84 -30.54 -10.53
C GLY A 273 32.58 -29.03 -10.57
N GLU A 274 32.92 -28.30 -9.50
CA GLU A 274 32.89 -26.83 -9.47
C GLU A 274 34.30 -26.26 -9.65
N THR A 275 34.40 -25.03 -10.15
CA THR A 275 35.68 -24.31 -10.23
C THR A 275 35.63 -23.12 -9.27
N LEU A 276 36.56 -23.09 -8.32
CA LEU A 276 36.75 -21.95 -7.43
C LEU A 276 37.42 -20.83 -8.22
N SER A 277 36.90 -19.61 -8.14
CA SER A 277 37.41 -18.45 -8.87
C SER A 277 37.66 -17.29 -7.90
N TRP A 278 38.89 -16.79 -7.87
CA TRP A 278 39.27 -15.60 -7.12
C TRP A 278 38.54 -14.36 -7.63
N GLU A 279 38.37 -14.25 -8.94
CA GLU A 279 37.62 -13.15 -9.57
C GLU A 279 36.16 -13.15 -9.09
N TYR A 280 35.53 -14.32 -9.03
CA TYR A 280 34.17 -14.42 -8.53
C TYR A 280 34.09 -14.09 -7.03
N LEU A 281 35.03 -14.59 -6.21
CA LEU A 281 35.06 -14.23 -4.78
C LEU A 281 35.26 -12.73 -4.56
N CYS A 282 36.10 -12.06 -5.35
CA CYS A 282 36.25 -10.60 -5.29
C CYS A 282 34.93 -9.92 -5.70
N PHE A 283 34.33 -10.37 -6.79
CA PHE A 283 33.08 -9.78 -7.29
C PHE A 283 31.96 -9.78 -6.25
N VAL A 284 31.73 -10.91 -5.56
CA VAL A 284 30.65 -10.98 -4.56
C VAL A 284 30.89 -10.07 -3.36
N ARG A 285 32.17 -9.88 -2.97
CA ARG A 285 32.57 -8.96 -1.89
C ARG A 285 32.39 -7.50 -2.28
N GLU A 286 32.63 -7.18 -3.55
CA GLU A 286 32.46 -5.83 -4.10
C GLU A 286 30.99 -5.47 -4.36
N HIS A 287 30.10 -6.47 -4.47
CA HIS A 287 28.68 -6.31 -4.82
C HIS A 287 27.76 -6.94 -3.76
N PRO A 288 27.74 -6.42 -2.52
CA PRO A 288 26.89 -6.96 -1.46
C PRO A 288 25.40 -6.85 -1.81
N ILE A 289 24.63 -7.86 -1.39
CA ILE A 289 23.19 -7.91 -1.59
C ILE A 289 22.48 -7.06 -0.53
N CYS A 290 21.62 -6.15 -0.99
CA CYS A 290 20.69 -5.37 -0.16
C CYS A 290 19.26 -5.59 -0.67
N TRP A 291 18.63 -6.69 -0.26
CA TRP A 291 17.36 -7.15 -0.83
C TRP A 291 16.12 -6.72 -0.02
N GLY A 292 15.52 -5.59 -0.38
CA GLY A 292 14.33 -5.05 0.29
C GLY A 292 12.97 -5.62 -0.17
N ILE A 293 12.97 -6.44 -1.22
CA ILE A 293 11.73 -6.92 -1.86
C ILE A 293 11.07 -8.01 -1.00
N PRO A 294 9.74 -7.94 -0.74
CA PRO A 294 9.02 -8.99 -0.04
C PRO A 294 9.29 -10.37 -0.67
N THR A 295 9.67 -11.36 0.14
CA THR A 295 10.11 -12.66 -0.39
C THR A 295 9.53 -13.84 0.38
N GLU A 296 9.03 -14.85 -0.34
CA GLU A 296 8.64 -16.14 0.22
C GLU A 296 9.67 -17.19 -0.22
N ILE A 297 10.25 -17.92 0.73
CA ILE A 297 11.29 -18.92 0.49
C ILE A 297 10.73 -20.32 0.74
N LEU A 298 10.90 -21.22 -0.22
CA LEU A 298 10.77 -22.66 -0.03
C LEU A 298 12.16 -23.29 0.08
N TYR A 299 12.43 -23.96 1.17
CA TYR A 299 13.71 -24.60 1.48
C TYR A 299 13.53 -26.10 1.75
N GLY A 300 14.40 -26.94 1.19
CA GLY A 300 14.44 -28.38 1.49
C GLY A 300 15.24 -28.65 2.76
N GLU A 301 14.69 -29.41 3.71
CA GLU A 301 15.38 -29.73 4.97
C GLU A 301 16.74 -30.42 4.78
N ARG A 302 16.89 -31.22 3.71
CA ARG A 302 18.11 -31.95 3.34
C ARG A 302 18.89 -31.25 2.23
N ASP A 303 18.77 -29.93 2.13
CA ASP A 303 19.61 -29.12 1.25
C ASP A 303 21.06 -29.16 1.76
N ASN A 304 21.94 -29.74 0.93
CA ASN A 304 23.36 -29.90 1.22
C ASN A 304 24.23 -28.80 0.61
N LEU A 305 23.63 -27.83 -0.09
CA LEU A 305 24.34 -26.71 -0.71
C LEU A 305 24.21 -25.43 0.11
N THR A 306 23.00 -25.11 0.59
CA THR A 306 22.80 -23.96 1.46
C THR A 306 22.31 -24.42 2.83
N SER A 307 23.05 -24.05 3.87
CA SER A 307 22.69 -24.42 5.24
C SER A 307 21.40 -23.72 5.70
N ARG A 308 20.63 -24.39 6.57
CA ARG A 308 19.44 -23.80 7.18
C ARG A 308 19.75 -22.51 7.94
N GLU A 309 20.91 -22.45 8.60
CA GLU A 309 21.37 -21.25 9.31
C GLU A 309 21.51 -20.06 8.36
N THR A 310 22.09 -20.26 7.17
CA THR A 310 22.24 -19.22 6.14
C THR A 310 20.88 -18.65 5.73
N ILE A 311 19.89 -19.52 5.51
CA ILE A 311 18.54 -19.10 5.12
C ILE A 311 17.85 -18.33 6.26
N GLU A 312 17.96 -18.82 7.50
CA GLU A 312 17.38 -18.15 8.67
C GLU A 312 18.02 -16.78 8.92
N GLN A 313 19.34 -16.65 8.72
CA GLN A 313 20.03 -15.36 8.77
C GLN A 313 19.50 -14.39 7.69
N PHE A 314 19.34 -14.87 6.45
CA PHE A 314 18.76 -14.06 5.38
C PHE A 314 17.36 -13.57 5.74
N VAL A 315 16.50 -14.45 6.27
CA VAL A 315 15.13 -14.12 6.69
C VAL A 315 15.09 -13.09 7.82
N ASN A 316 16.04 -13.14 8.76
CA ASN A 316 16.09 -12.18 9.86
C ASN A 316 16.56 -10.78 9.42
N CYS A 317 17.36 -10.70 8.37
CA CYS A 317 17.93 -9.45 7.87
C CYS A 317 17.13 -8.81 6.73
N HIS A 318 16.21 -9.54 6.10
CA HIS A 318 15.46 -9.10 4.93
C HIS A 318 13.95 -9.27 5.11
N ASN A 319 13.15 -8.66 4.24
CA ASN A 319 11.69 -8.81 4.25
C ASN A 319 11.26 -10.17 3.66
N ALA A 320 11.62 -11.26 4.33
CA ALA A 320 11.39 -12.62 3.83
C ALA A 320 10.66 -13.52 4.83
N ARG A 321 10.07 -14.60 4.33
CA ARG A 321 9.44 -15.68 5.12
C ARG A 321 9.91 -17.03 4.62
N LEU A 322 10.03 -17.98 5.53
CA LEU A 322 10.56 -19.31 5.26
C LEU A 322 9.48 -20.39 5.40
N THR A 323 9.38 -21.25 4.39
CA THR A 323 8.71 -22.54 4.44
C THR A 323 9.75 -23.64 4.25
N VAL A 324 9.78 -24.60 5.18
CA VAL A 324 10.68 -25.77 5.09
C VAL A 324 9.87 -26.99 4.66
N MET A 325 10.33 -27.68 3.62
CA MET A 325 9.83 -29.00 3.26
C MET A 325 10.67 -30.07 3.97
N GLU A 326 10.04 -30.80 4.90
CA GLU A 326 10.63 -31.99 5.53
C GLU A 326 11.05 -33.01 4.48
N GLU A 327 12.26 -33.56 4.62
CA GLU A 327 12.89 -34.46 3.66
C GLU A 327 13.07 -33.89 2.24
N GLY A 328 12.83 -32.59 2.04
CA GLY A 328 13.08 -31.90 0.78
C GLY A 328 14.57 -31.81 0.49
N GLU A 329 14.96 -32.06 -0.76
CA GLU A 329 16.33 -31.91 -1.24
C GLU A 329 16.53 -30.51 -1.85
N HIS A 330 17.78 -30.13 -2.15
CA HIS A 330 18.05 -28.86 -2.86
C HIS A 330 17.30 -28.80 -4.19
N TRP A 331 17.40 -29.86 -4.98
CA TRP A 331 16.65 -30.01 -6.22
C TRP A 331 15.34 -30.75 -5.94
N PHE A 332 14.21 -30.07 -6.14
CA PHE A 332 12.89 -30.66 -5.99
C PHE A 332 12.53 -31.43 -7.27
N HIS A 333 12.65 -32.75 -7.25
CA HIS A 333 12.42 -33.61 -8.43
C HIS A 333 11.44 -34.75 -8.18
N THR A 334 11.29 -35.20 -6.94
CA THR A 334 10.37 -36.29 -6.63
C THR A 334 8.93 -35.80 -6.76
N LYS A 335 8.00 -36.72 -7.07
CA LYS A 335 6.56 -36.39 -7.16
C LYS A 335 6.05 -35.66 -5.91
N ARG A 336 6.43 -36.12 -4.71
CA ARG A 336 6.05 -35.50 -3.43
C ARG A 336 6.62 -34.09 -3.29
N GLN A 337 7.87 -33.86 -3.68
CA GLN A 337 8.51 -32.55 -3.66
C GLN A 337 7.84 -31.58 -4.63
N LEU A 338 7.57 -32.02 -5.86
CA LEU A 338 6.90 -31.19 -6.87
C LEU A 338 5.46 -30.85 -6.47
N GLU A 339 4.71 -31.81 -5.89
CA GLU A 339 3.37 -31.55 -5.34
C GLU A 339 3.39 -30.55 -4.19
N PHE A 340 4.37 -30.64 -3.29
CA PHE A 340 4.54 -29.68 -2.20
C PHE A 340 4.86 -28.28 -2.72
N LEU A 341 5.81 -28.17 -3.66
CA LEU A 341 6.18 -26.93 -4.33
C LEU A 341 4.96 -26.29 -5.02
N ASP A 342 4.19 -27.08 -5.77
CA ASP A 342 2.98 -26.62 -6.45
C ASP A 342 1.95 -26.08 -5.45
N CYS A 343 1.69 -26.81 -4.37
CA CYS A 343 0.75 -26.39 -3.32
C CYS A 343 1.23 -25.12 -2.61
N TRP A 344 2.51 -25.04 -2.26
CA TRP A 344 3.12 -23.87 -1.63
C TRP A 344 2.97 -22.63 -2.51
N MET A 345 3.37 -22.73 -3.77
CA MET A 345 3.29 -21.63 -4.74
C MET A 345 1.85 -21.19 -4.97
N LYS A 346 0.94 -22.13 -5.21
CA LYS A 346 -0.50 -21.82 -5.36
C LYS A 346 -1.04 -21.09 -4.16
N ASN A 347 -0.72 -21.52 -2.94
CA ASN A 347 -1.23 -20.90 -1.73
C ASN A 347 -0.76 -19.44 -1.59
N ILE A 348 0.51 -19.16 -1.92
CA ILE A 348 1.03 -17.79 -1.90
C ILE A 348 0.33 -16.94 -2.96
N MET A 349 0.30 -17.40 -4.21
CA MET A 349 -0.27 -16.63 -5.33
C MET A 349 -1.80 -16.45 -5.19
N LEU A 350 -2.51 -17.42 -4.62
CA LEU A 350 -3.95 -17.32 -4.31
C LEU A 350 -4.20 -16.41 -3.11
N LYS A 351 -3.38 -16.50 -2.06
CA LYS A 351 -3.51 -15.66 -0.87
C LYS A 351 -3.29 -14.20 -1.23
N GLU A 352 -2.34 -13.87 -2.09
CA GLU A 352 -2.21 -12.49 -2.59
C GLU A 352 -3.46 -11.99 -3.27
N LYS A 353 -4.00 -12.80 -4.19
CA LYS A 353 -5.23 -12.47 -4.90
C LYS A 353 -6.40 -12.29 -3.92
N LEU A 354 -6.47 -13.13 -2.88
CA LEU A 354 -7.53 -13.11 -1.88
C LEU A 354 -7.37 -11.97 -0.88
N ASP A 355 -6.15 -11.68 -0.39
CA ASP A 355 -5.86 -10.59 0.54
C ASP A 355 -6.11 -9.22 -0.12
N LEU A 356 -5.79 -9.06 -1.42
CA LEU A 356 -6.19 -7.86 -2.18
C LEU A 356 -7.71 -7.76 -2.38
N LYS A 357 -8.38 -8.90 -2.59
CA LYS A 357 -9.84 -8.93 -2.80
C LYS A 357 -10.60 -8.67 -1.48
N ASN A 358 -10.05 -9.13 -0.36
CA ASN A 358 -10.63 -9.07 0.98
C ASN A 358 -10.21 -7.81 1.77
N ALA A 359 -9.42 -6.90 1.19
CA ALA A 359 -9.02 -5.69 1.88
C ALA A 359 -10.23 -4.78 2.18
N LEU A 360 -10.34 -4.31 3.44
CA LEU A 360 -11.38 -3.38 3.88
C LEU A 360 -11.25 -2.04 3.15
N LYS A 361 -12.24 -1.71 2.32
CA LYS A 361 -12.36 -0.43 1.63
C LYS A 361 -13.28 0.48 2.45
N ILE A 362 -12.71 1.51 3.08
CA ILE A 362 -13.50 2.48 3.85
C ILE A 362 -13.78 3.71 2.99
N ARG A 363 -15.06 4.02 2.78
CA ARG A 363 -15.53 5.21 2.06
C ARG A 363 -16.74 5.84 2.77
N THR A 364 -17.06 7.07 2.41
CA THR A 364 -18.35 7.67 2.80
C THR A 364 -19.47 7.03 1.98
N ALA A 365 -20.61 6.78 2.62
CA ALA A 365 -21.82 6.32 1.94
C ALA A 365 -22.38 7.40 1.02
N ASP A 366 -22.97 6.99 -0.10
CA ASP A 366 -23.76 7.86 -0.96
C ASP A 366 -25.25 7.48 -0.93
N ARG A 367 -26.10 8.26 -1.59
CA ARG A 367 -27.56 8.09 -1.57
C ARG A 367 -28.02 6.69 -2.03
N ASN A 368 -27.25 6.02 -2.88
CA ASN A 368 -27.59 4.67 -3.34
C ASN A 368 -27.27 3.59 -2.30
N ASP A 369 -26.48 3.91 -1.27
CA ASP A 369 -26.13 2.95 -0.22
C ASP A 369 -27.21 2.83 0.86
N TYR A 370 -28.23 3.71 0.91
CA TYR A 370 -29.22 3.74 1.99
C TYR A 370 -29.82 2.36 2.29
N VAL A 371 -30.28 1.65 1.25
CA VAL A 371 -30.87 0.32 1.40
C VAL A 371 -29.86 -0.66 1.99
N ARG A 372 -28.62 -0.66 1.49
CA ARG A 372 -27.55 -1.55 1.95
C ARG A 372 -27.13 -1.25 3.39
N VAL A 373 -27.10 0.03 3.78
CA VAL A 373 -26.75 0.47 5.14
C VAL A 373 -27.85 0.10 6.13
N ARG A 374 -29.12 0.32 5.78
CA ARG A 374 -30.25 -0.12 6.60
C ARG A 374 -30.21 -1.64 6.79
N ASP A 375 -30.10 -2.38 5.69
CA ASP A 375 -30.06 -3.86 5.72
C ASP A 375 -28.87 -4.37 6.55
N PHE A 376 -27.72 -3.67 6.52
CA PHE A 376 -26.58 -3.96 7.38
C PHE A 376 -26.92 -3.83 8.88
N TYR A 377 -27.56 -2.73 9.31
CA TYR A 377 -27.90 -2.54 10.72
C TYR A 377 -28.97 -3.53 11.16
N ASP A 378 -29.97 -3.81 10.32
CA ASP A 378 -30.99 -4.82 10.61
C ASP A 378 -30.37 -6.21 10.83
N SER A 379 -29.47 -6.62 9.92
CA SER A 379 -28.75 -7.90 10.00
C SER A 379 -27.82 -7.95 11.22
N LEU A 380 -27.15 -6.84 11.53
CA LEU A 380 -26.29 -6.73 12.71
C LEU A 380 -27.10 -6.88 14.00
N ILE A 381 -28.26 -6.22 14.10
CA ILE A 381 -29.14 -6.31 15.27
C ILE A 381 -29.64 -7.75 15.46
N ASP A 382 -30.11 -8.40 14.39
CA ASP A 382 -30.52 -9.81 14.43
C ASP A 382 -29.39 -10.73 14.90
N ALA A 383 -28.20 -10.56 14.34
CA ALA A 383 -27.04 -11.39 14.67
C ALA A 383 -26.53 -11.16 16.11
N MET A 384 -26.95 -10.09 16.78
CA MET A 384 -26.56 -9.74 18.14
C MET A 384 -27.68 -9.93 19.18
N GLU A 385 -28.84 -10.50 18.80
CA GLU A 385 -30.00 -10.66 19.70
C GLU A 385 -29.65 -11.42 20.99
N ASP A 386 -28.89 -12.51 20.84
CA ASP A 386 -28.44 -13.40 21.92
C ASP A 386 -27.04 -13.06 22.48
N ALA A 387 -26.43 -11.95 22.04
CA ALA A 387 -25.08 -11.60 22.48
C ALA A 387 -25.06 -11.17 23.96
N GLU A 388 -24.08 -11.67 24.71
CA GLU A 388 -23.86 -11.30 26.13
C GLU A 388 -23.67 -9.78 26.31
N TYR A 389 -23.08 -9.12 25.30
CA TYR A 389 -22.80 -7.68 25.29
C TYR A 389 -23.39 -7.03 24.04
N LYS A 390 -24.63 -6.55 24.12
CA LYS A 390 -25.34 -5.93 23.00
C LYS A 390 -25.24 -4.39 23.01
N PRO A 391 -25.31 -3.73 21.84
CA PRO A 391 -25.27 -2.28 21.74
C PRO A 391 -26.55 -1.59 22.25
N GLY A 392 -27.65 -2.33 22.42
CA GLY A 392 -28.96 -1.80 22.85
C GLY A 392 -29.82 -1.26 21.71
N TRP A 393 -29.38 -1.45 20.46
CA TRP A 393 -30.07 -0.98 19.26
C TRP A 393 -31.32 -1.82 18.95
N GLU A 394 -32.38 -1.14 18.52
CA GLU A 394 -33.64 -1.74 18.10
C GLU A 394 -33.97 -1.31 16.66
N LYS A 395 -34.44 -2.26 15.84
CA LYS A 395 -34.82 -2.01 14.44
C LYS A 395 -35.88 -0.92 14.37
N ASP A 396 -35.77 -0.07 13.36
CA ASP A 396 -36.61 1.11 13.15
C ASP A 396 -36.58 2.18 14.27
N VAL A 397 -35.85 1.96 15.38
CA VAL A 397 -35.69 2.93 16.48
C VAL A 397 -34.31 3.58 16.44
N TYR A 398 -33.24 2.78 16.52
CA TYR A 398 -31.89 3.31 16.41
C TYR A 398 -30.91 2.27 15.83
N PRO A 399 -30.16 2.61 14.76
CA PRO A 399 -30.23 3.85 14.00
C PRO A 399 -31.54 3.98 13.20
N SER A 400 -32.27 5.09 13.37
CA SER A 400 -33.54 5.30 12.66
C SER A 400 -33.34 5.57 11.17
N GLN A 401 -34.39 5.36 10.37
CA GLN A 401 -34.37 5.69 8.95
C GLN A 401 -33.97 7.16 8.71
N GLU A 402 -34.56 8.10 9.46
CA GLU A 402 -34.27 9.52 9.36
C GLU A 402 -32.80 9.80 9.69
N PHE A 403 -32.26 9.19 10.75
CA PHE A 403 -30.85 9.32 11.13
C PHE A 403 -29.91 8.81 10.03
N LEU A 404 -30.20 7.65 9.44
CA LEU A 404 -29.39 7.07 8.38
C LEU A 404 -29.43 7.91 7.10
N ILE A 405 -30.62 8.33 6.64
CA ILE A 405 -30.77 9.20 5.47
C ILE A 405 -30.03 10.51 5.70
N HIS A 406 -30.25 11.16 6.84
CA HIS A 406 -29.59 12.41 7.17
C HIS A 406 -28.07 12.25 7.23
N SER A 407 -27.57 11.16 7.82
CA SER A 407 -26.13 10.90 7.90
C SER A 407 -25.50 10.66 6.53
N ILE A 408 -26.20 9.98 5.62
CA ILE A 408 -25.73 9.75 4.25
C ILE A 408 -25.73 11.06 3.46
N GLU A 409 -26.84 11.82 3.50
CA GLU A 409 -26.97 13.06 2.73
C GLU A 409 -25.97 14.13 3.14
N ASN A 410 -25.55 14.14 4.41
CA ASN A 410 -24.55 15.08 4.93
C ASN A 410 -23.12 14.53 4.90
N ASN A 411 -22.86 13.39 4.25
CA ASN A 411 -21.53 12.75 4.19
C ASN A 411 -20.96 12.38 5.57
N HIS A 412 -21.83 12.16 6.55
CA HIS A 412 -21.47 11.81 7.93
C HIS A 412 -21.39 10.29 8.14
N LEU A 413 -21.85 9.45 7.21
CA LEU A 413 -21.81 8.00 7.34
C LEU A 413 -20.66 7.37 6.56
N TYR A 414 -19.80 6.63 7.26
CA TYR A 414 -18.76 5.78 6.68
C TYR A 414 -19.23 4.33 6.56
N ILE A 415 -18.88 3.70 5.44
CA ILE A 415 -19.01 2.26 5.23
C ILE A 415 -17.64 1.63 5.02
N GLY A 416 -17.43 0.46 5.61
CA GLY A 416 -16.30 -0.42 5.36
C GLY A 416 -16.76 -1.63 4.54
N GLU A 417 -16.28 -1.76 3.31
CA GLU A 417 -16.66 -2.83 2.39
C GLU A 417 -15.56 -3.88 2.22
N ILE A 418 -15.92 -5.15 2.25
CA ILE A 418 -15.07 -6.30 1.93
C ILE A 418 -15.82 -7.11 0.87
N ASN A 419 -15.20 -7.39 -0.28
CA ASN A 419 -15.85 -8.11 -1.40
C ASN A 419 -17.24 -7.55 -1.80
N GLU A 420 -17.40 -6.21 -1.82
CA GLU A 420 -18.68 -5.54 -2.15
C GLU A 420 -19.80 -5.74 -1.10
N SER A 421 -19.52 -6.44 0.00
CA SER A 421 -20.40 -6.54 1.17
C SER A 421 -20.01 -5.49 2.21
N ILE A 422 -20.99 -4.88 2.87
CA ILE A 422 -20.74 -3.95 3.98
C ILE A 422 -20.38 -4.77 5.22
N ALA A 423 -19.14 -4.64 5.67
CA ALA A 423 -18.63 -5.28 6.89
C ALA A 423 -18.77 -4.39 8.13
N ALA A 424 -18.80 -3.07 7.94
CA ALA A 424 -18.99 -2.10 9.02
C ALA A 424 -19.65 -0.79 8.56
N CYS A 425 -20.39 -0.16 9.45
CA CYS A 425 -20.92 1.19 9.31
C CYS A 425 -20.59 2.04 10.54
N MET A 426 -20.45 3.35 10.34
CA MET A 426 -20.21 4.30 11.43
C MET A 426 -20.63 5.70 11.02
N ALA A 427 -21.47 6.34 11.83
CA ALA A 427 -21.84 7.74 11.63
C ALA A 427 -20.93 8.65 12.48
N VAL A 428 -20.47 9.75 11.92
CA VAL A 428 -19.62 10.74 12.59
C VAL A 428 -20.15 12.13 12.26
N ASN A 429 -20.58 12.88 13.27
CA ASN A 429 -21.08 14.24 13.10
C ASN A 429 -20.67 15.13 14.30
N HIS A 430 -21.34 16.26 14.50
CA HIS A 430 -21.08 17.21 15.58
C HIS A 430 -22.15 17.19 16.68
N GLU A 431 -23.12 16.29 16.58
CA GLU A 431 -24.31 16.26 17.44
C GLU A 431 -24.09 15.30 18.62
N TYR A 432 -24.65 15.63 19.78
CA TYR A 432 -24.53 14.82 20.97
C TYR A 432 -25.71 15.03 21.91
N ASN A 433 -25.94 14.07 22.79
CA ASN A 433 -26.98 14.15 23.81
C ASN A 433 -26.65 15.23 24.86
N ASP A 434 -27.65 15.94 25.38
CA ASP A 434 -27.50 16.95 26.43
C ASP A 434 -26.77 16.44 27.68
N GLY A 435 -26.78 15.13 27.94
CA GLY A 435 -26.01 14.50 29.01
C GLY A 435 -24.51 14.77 28.96
N TYR A 436 -23.95 15.09 27.78
CA TYR A 436 -22.55 15.49 27.62
C TYR A 436 -22.20 16.76 28.41
N GLN A 437 -23.19 17.62 28.70
CA GLN A 437 -22.99 18.84 29.51
C GLN A 437 -22.65 18.52 30.97
N LYS A 438 -22.97 17.30 31.44
CA LYS A 438 -22.67 16.82 32.80
C LYS A 438 -21.23 16.33 32.96
N ILE A 439 -20.50 16.16 31.85
CA ILE A 439 -19.14 15.61 31.84
C ILE A 439 -18.10 16.72 31.81
N SER A 440 -17.06 16.56 32.63
CA SER A 440 -15.88 17.44 32.62
C SER A 440 -14.89 16.98 31.54
N TRP A 441 -15.02 17.56 30.36
CA TRP A 441 -14.14 17.29 29.22
C TRP A 441 -12.76 17.93 29.39
N SER A 442 -11.71 17.28 28.89
CA SER A 442 -10.34 17.81 29.02
C SER A 442 -10.02 18.91 28.02
N VAL A 443 -10.75 18.96 26.90
CA VAL A 443 -10.57 19.98 25.88
C VAL A 443 -11.83 20.84 25.78
N LYS A 444 -11.65 22.16 25.90
CA LYS A 444 -12.67 23.14 25.53
C LYS A 444 -12.62 23.34 24.01
N ALA A 445 -13.65 22.86 23.33
CA ALA A 445 -13.80 22.93 21.89
C ALA A 445 -15.23 23.41 21.56
N LYS A 446 -15.38 24.13 20.46
CA LYS A 446 -16.71 24.45 19.89
C LYS A 446 -17.30 23.17 19.28
N ASP A 447 -18.61 23.11 19.07
CA ASP A 447 -19.27 21.95 18.45
C ASP A 447 -18.67 21.62 17.07
N SER A 448 -18.35 22.65 16.27
CA SER A 448 -17.68 22.50 14.97
C SER A 448 -16.25 21.95 15.07
N GLU A 449 -15.64 21.96 16.26
CA GLU A 449 -14.30 21.44 16.54
C GLU A 449 -14.36 20.08 17.25
N LEU A 450 -15.54 19.46 17.32
CA LEU A 450 -15.80 18.18 17.95
C LEU A 450 -16.36 17.19 16.95
N PHE A 451 -15.80 15.99 16.90
CA PHE A 451 -16.49 14.87 16.28
C PHE A 451 -17.14 14.00 17.34
N VAL A 452 -18.29 13.46 17.02
CA VAL A 452 -18.99 12.46 17.82
C VAL A 452 -19.18 11.22 16.97
N ILE A 453 -18.65 10.08 17.45
CA ILE A 453 -18.84 8.79 16.79
C ILE A 453 -20.16 8.20 17.27
N HIS A 454 -21.03 7.90 16.32
CA HIS A 454 -22.32 7.25 16.51
C HIS A 454 -22.38 5.92 15.77
N ALA A 455 -23.19 5.01 16.31
CA ALA A 455 -23.59 3.79 15.64
C ALA A 455 -22.45 2.98 14.97
N LEU A 456 -21.24 2.95 15.56
CA LEU A 456 -20.16 2.12 15.02
C LEU A 456 -20.52 0.63 15.18
N GLY A 457 -20.93 0.01 14.08
CA GLY A 457 -21.27 -1.41 13.99
C GLY A 457 -20.27 -2.15 13.12
N VAL A 458 -19.88 -3.36 13.53
CA VAL A 458 -19.16 -4.33 12.70
C VAL A 458 -19.98 -5.61 12.69
N HIS A 459 -20.30 -6.12 11.50
CA HIS A 459 -21.12 -7.32 11.37
C HIS A 459 -20.40 -8.53 12.00
N PRO A 460 -21.10 -9.41 12.77
CA PRO A 460 -20.43 -10.47 13.53
C PRO A 460 -19.60 -11.43 12.68
N GLU A 461 -20.00 -11.64 11.41
CA GLU A 461 -19.26 -12.44 10.42
C GLU A 461 -17.83 -11.94 10.16
N TYR A 462 -17.54 -10.67 10.46
CA TYR A 462 -16.21 -10.05 10.28
C TYR A 462 -15.55 -9.69 11.62
N SER A 463 -16.03 -10.28 12.73
CA SER A 463 -15.49 -10.04 14.07
C SER A 463 -14.05 -10.54 14.21
N GLY A 464 -13.25 -9.85 15.02
CA GLY A 464 -11.86 -10.24 15.29
C GLY A 464 -10.84 -9.79 14.25
N GLU A 465 -11.28 -9.27 13.09
CA GLU A 465 -10.39 -8.80 12.01
C GLU A 465 -9.87 -7.35 12.19
N GLY A 466 -10.16 -6.74 13.35
CA GLY A 466 -9.71 -5.37 13.64
C GLY A 466 -10.41 -4.29 12.84
N ILE A 467 -11.54 -4.58 12.17
CA ILE A 467 -12.30 -3.64 11.33
C ILE A 467 -12.71 -2.39 12.10
N ALA A 468 -13.24 -2.52 13.32
CA ALA A 468 -13.60 -1.37 14.16
C ALA A 468 -12.42 -0.41 14.37
N LYS A 469 -11.20 -0.95 14.57
CA LYS A 469 -9.99 -0.14 14.72
C LYS A 469 -9.66 0.61 13.43
N GLN A 470 -9.83 -0.04 12.28
CA GLN A 470 -9.59 0.58 10.97
C GLN A 470 -10.61 1.72 10.70
N MET A 471 -11.87 1.51 11.04
CA MET A 471 -12.92 2.54 11.00
C MET A 471 -12.57 3.73 11.91
N ILE A 472 -12.21 3.49 13.17
CA ILE A 472 -11.82 4.56 14.10
C ILE A 472 -10.56 5.31 13.63
N ARG A 473 -9.55 4.61 13.09
CA ARG A 473 -8.36 5.26 12.50
C ARG A 473 -8.72 6.18 11.35
N LYS A 474 -9.69 5.78 10.51
CA LYS A 474 -10.19 6.64 9.44
C LYS A 474 -10.79 7.93 10.01
N VAL A 475 -11.56 7.86 11.11
CA VAL A 475 -12.12 9.06 11.76
C VAL A 475 -11.06 9.91 12.42
N ILE A 476 -10.10 9.32 13.13
CA ILE A 476 -8.97 10.08 13.72
C ILE A 476 -8.21 10.82 12.63
N LYS A 477 -7.95 10.16 11.49
CA LYS A 477 -7.32 10.80 10.33
C LYS A 477 -8.16 11.96 9.78
N THR A 478 -9.47 11.75 9.58
CA THR A 478 -10.38 12.82 9.15
C THR A 478 -10.41 13.97 10.16
N ALA A 479 -10.38 13.68 11.45
CA ALA A 479 -10.37 14.66 12.53
C ALA A 479 -9.11 15.55 12.47
N HIS A 480 -7.95 14.95 12.21
CA HIS A 480 -6.72 15.71 11.96
C HIS A 480 -6.84 16.61 10.71
N GLU A 481 -7.33 16.06 9.60
CA GLU A 481 -7.51 16.80 8.34
C GLU A 481 -8.48 17.99 8.50
N GLN A 482 -9.52 17.84 9.32
CA GLN A 482 -10.54 18.86 9.58
C GLN A 482 -10.24 19.74 10.80
N LYS A 483 -9.05 19.62 11.42
CA LYS A 483 -8.64 20.39 12.60
C LYS A 483 -9.62 20.26 13.79
N ILE A 484 -10.26 19.10 13.90
CA ILE A 484 -11.08 18.73 15.06
C ILE A 484 -10.15 18.57 16.26
N LYS A 485 -10.56 19.12 17.41
CA LYS A 485 -9.74 19.12 18.63
C LYS A 485 -9.95 17.88 19.49
N ALA A 486 -11.16 17.33 19.47
CA ALA A 486 -11.49 16.12 20.19
C ALA A 486 -12.54 15.30 19.47
N ILE A 487 -12.43 13.98 19.61
CA ILE A 487 -13.44 13.02 19.19
C ILE A 487 -14.06 12.46 20.45
N ARG A 488 -15.38 12.48 20.53
CA ARG A 488 -16.16 11.99 21.67
C ARG A 488 -17.08 10.87 21.22
N LEU A 489 -17.51 10.09 22.19
CA LEU A 489 -18.50 9.06 22.00
C LEU A 489 -19.07 8.66 23.35
N ASP A 490 -20.26 8.08 23.30
CA ASP A 490 -20.90 7.43 24.41
C ASP A 490 -21.16 5.95 24.08
N VAL A 491 -21.00 5.13 25.10
CA VAL A 491 -21.17 3.68 25.02
C VAL A 491 -22.14 3.27 26.11
N LEU A 492 -23.16 2.49 25.75
CA LEU A 492 -24.08 1.90 26.73
C LEU A 492 -23.27 1.16 27.81
N ALA A 493 -23.50 1.48 29.08
CA ALA A 493 -22.73 0.89 30.17
C ALA A 493 -22.89 -0.64 30.17
N GLY A 494 -21.77 -1.36 30.15
CA GLY A 494 -21.75 -2.82 30.06
C GLY A 494 -21.44 -3.35 28.67
N ASN A 495 -21.36 -2.52 27.62
CA ASN A 495 -20.82 -2.94 26.32
C ASN A 495 -19.28 -3.03 26.36
N ILE A 496 -18.78 -4.07 27.06
CA ILE A 496 -17.35 -4.31 27.29
C ILE A 496 -16.54 -4.39 25.99
N PRO A 497 -17.00 -5.05 24.90
CA PRO A 497 -16.26 -5.08 23.65
C PRO A 497 -16.00 -3.68 23.06
N ALA A 498 -17.02 -2.81 23.04
CA ALA A 498 -16.87 -1.45 22.53
C ALA A 498 -15.91 -0.63 23.41
N GLU A 499 -16.10 -0.66 24.74
CA GLU A 499 -15.22 0.03 25.71
C GLU A 499 -13.74 -0.37 25.52
N ARG A 500 -13.47 -1.66 25.32
CA ARG A 500 -12.10 -2.17 25.09
C ARG A 500 -11.51 -1.62 23.79
N VAL A 501 -12.26 -1.62 22.69
CA VAL A 501 -11.77 -1.12 21.40
C VAL A 501 -11.43 0.36 21.48
N TYR A 502 -12.30 1.19 22.06
CA TYR A 502 -12.04 2.62 22.19
C TYR A 502 -10.83 2.92 23.08
N THR A 503 -10.71 2.23 24.21
CA THR A 503 -9.55 2.37 25.10
C THR A 503 -8.24 1.99 24.39
N GLN A 504 -8.22 0.89 23.62
CA GLN A 504 -7.07 0.49 22.81
C GLN A 504 -6.71 1.49 21.71
N MET A 505 -7.71 2.22 21.22
CA MET A 505 -7.54 3.30 20.24
C MET A 505 -7.11 4.63 20.88
N GLY A 506 -6.91 4.68 22.20
CA GLY A 506 -6.43 5.84 22.93
C GLY A 506 -7.52 6.79 23.45
N PHE A 507 -8.80 6.39 23.38
CA PHE A 507 -9.88 7.18 23.97
C PHE A 507 -9.84 7.06 25.50
N ALA A 508 -9.85 8.21 26.19
CA ALA A 508 -9.88 8.28 27.64
C ALA A 508 -11.33 8.34 28.15
N TYR A 509 -11.67 7.50 29.12
CA TYR A 509 -12.93 7.59 29.85
C TYR A 509 -13.03 8.91 30.62
N ARG A 510 -14.19 9.61 30.53
CA ARG A 510 -14.42 10.92 31.14
C ARG A 510 -15.51 10.93 32.21
N GLY A 511 -16.39 9.95 32.20
CA GLY A 511 -17.44 9.81 33.20
C GLY A 511 -18.62 9.00 32.69
N THR A 512 -19.59 8.80 33.57
CA THR A 512 -20.86 8.15 33.25
C THR A 512 -21.97 9.17 33.45
N ALA A 513 -22.92 9.22 32.52
CA ALA A 513 -24.11 10.04 32.63
C ALA A 513 -25.35 9.20 32.31
N ALA A 514 -26.39 9.36 33.12
CA ALA A 514 -27.73 8.91 32.77
C ALA A 514 -28.26 9.78 31.62
N MET A 515 -28.56 9.14 30.49
CA MET A 515 -29.04 9.75 29.26
C MET A 515 -30.26 8.98 28.75
N PHE A 516 -31.13 9.67 28.02
CA PHE A 516 -32.27 9.06 27.36
C PHE A 516 -31.99 8.92 25.87
N TYR A 517 -32.15 7.70 25.36
CA TYR A 517 -32.31 7.42 23.94
C TYR A 517 -33.60 6.60 23.73
N GLU A 518 -34.17 6.65 22.53
CA GLU A 518 -35.45 6.00 22.25
C GLU A 518 -35.39 4.47 22.33
N ASP A 519 -34.24 3.89 21.98
CA ASP A 519 -33.97 2.45 21.97
C ASP A 519 -33.70 1.85 23.35
N THR A 520 -33.13 2.64 24.27
CA THR A 520 -32.68 2.14 25.59
C THR A 520 -33.40 2.78 26.78
N GLY A 521 -34.17 3.85 26.55
CA GLY A 521 -34.76 4.65 27.62
C GLY A 521 -33.72 5.40 28.47
N TRP A 522 -34.07 5.70 29.72
CA TRP A 522 -33.12 6.29 30.67
C TRP A 522 -32.17 5.23 31.20
N THR A 523 -30.90 5.31 30.80
CA THR A 523 -29.86 4.40 31.29
C THR A 523 -28.50 5.09 31.35
N ASP A 524 -27.53 4.42 31.96
CA ASP A 524 -26.18 4.92 32.13
C ASP A 524 -25.34 4.67 30.87
N TYR A 525 -24.70 5.73 30.40
CA TYR A 525 -23.75 5.70 29.30
C TYR A 525 -22.38 6.14 29.78
N ARG A 526 -21.35 5.44 29.32
CA ARG A 526 -19.95 5.77 29.57
C ARG A 526 -19.43 6.64 28.44
N LEU A 527 -18.92 7.81 28.79
CA LEU A 527 -18.46 8.81 27.85
C LEU A 527 -16.94 8.78 27.74
N PHE A 528 -16.44 8.85 26.51
CA PHE A 528 -15.03 8.79 26.19
C PHE A 528 -14.60 9.97 25.32
N GLU A 529 -13.33 10.35 25.43
CA GLU A 529 -12.72 11.44 24.67
C GLU A 529 -11.35 11.03 24.15
N TYR A 530 -11.14 11.21 22.85
CA TYR A 530 -9.81 11.20 22.23
C TYR A 530 -9.41 12.63 21.93
N ILE A 531 -8.30 13.08 22.51
CA ILE A 531 -7.71 14.38 22.20
C ILE A 531 -6.94 14.22 20.90
N VAL A 532 -7.32 14.96 19.86
CA VAL A 532 -6.62 14.94 18.59
C VAL A 532 -5.35 15.78 18.76
N PRO A 533 -4.14 15.20 18.69
CA PRO A 533 -2.92 15.94 18.93
C PRO A 533 -2.75 17.07 17.91
N ALA A 534 -2.40 18.26 18.40
CA ALA A 534 -1.92 19.34 17.54
C ALA A 534 -0.48 19.00 17.11
N GLY A 535 -0.36 18.22 16.02
CA GLY A 535 0.86 17.89 15.26
C GLY A 535 2.14 17.64 16.07
N PHE A 536 2.56 16.37 16.17
CA PHE A 536 3.99 16.08 16.14
C PHE A 536 4.43 16.16 14.67
N ALA A 537 5.46 16.98 14.44
CA ALA A 537 6.14 17.20 13.18
C ALA A 537 6.82 15.92 12.65
#